data_AF-A0A7S0SKQ8-F1
#
_entry.id   AF-A0A7S0SKQ8-F1
#
_cell.length_a   1.000
_cell.length_b   1.000
_cell.length_c   1.000
_cell.angle_alpha   90.00
_cell.angle_beta   90.00
_cell.angle_gamma   90.00
#
_symmetry.space_group_name_H-M   'P 1'
#
loop_
_entity.id
_entity.type
_entity.pdbx_description
1 polymer ?
#
loop_
_entity_poly.entity_id
_entity_poly.type
_entity_poly.pdbx_seq_one_letter_code
_entity_poly.pdbx_strand_id
1 'polypeptide(L)'
;ELNLERNGVDGTAAYYLAPGIVASKTLITLQLSHNPLAHLGATELANVIRGNKTVRTLRVLRGGFSRTAEHVLQMAFSSNDTLIDFNDIVVSGRISVDLSGRQIGNRRQWLYGGRLGLHEIGFLADRLNDTDRLFDVTRRCAALNVENNEIDGQGAGVLCEGLRHNTTVATARLGNNAGMGDAGAEAIAALLAFNTGIYDLEVAKCGFTRVGERCIAKVIAAGSVMETSGVKSNTTLATLNNITVRSTTTIDISGRPGWLESRYGQRIGLHEAAFLGNRVRSDVTAYDVRLKSLKAERNGMDAEACSEVMDGVAANGTLVELQLSHNPLE
;
A
#
# COMPACT_ATOMS: atom_id res chain seq x y z
N GLU A 1 -12.66 -12.93 -28.20
CA GLU A 1 -12.67 -11.62 -27.53
C GLU A 1 -14.04 -10.98 -27.73
N LEU A 2 -14.57 -10.27 -26.73
CA LEU A 2 -15.78 -9.47 -26.84
C LEU A 2 -15.44 -8.04 -26.43
N ASN A 3 -15.49 -7.12 -27.39
CA ASN A 3 -15.24 -5.71 -27.18
C ASN A 3 -16.53 -4.92 -27.35
N LEU A 4 -16.99 -4.34 -26.25
CA LEU A 4 -18.18 -3.52 -26.15
C LEU A 4 -17.87 -2.13 -25.59
N GLU A 5 -16.64 -1.63 -25.73
CA GLU A 5 -16.25 -0.30 -25.28
C GLU A 5 -17.15 0.79 -25.89
N ARG A 6 -17.59 1.77 -25.09
CA ARG A 6 -18.35 2.96 -25.58
C ARG A 6 -19.64 2.64 -26.32
N ASN A 7 -20.35 1.56 -25.95
CA ASN A 7 -21.60 1.16 -26.58
C ASN A 7 -22.86 1.49 -25.77
N GLY A 8 -22.74 2.30 -24.71
CA GLY A 8 -23.88 2.65 -23.86
C GLY A 8 -24.43 1.45 -23.07
N VAL A 9 -23.58 0.46 -22.77
CA VAL A 9 -23.98 -0.73 -21.99
C VAL A 9 -24.29 -0.32 -20.55
N ASP A 10 -25.57 -0.11 -20.24
CA ASP A 10 -26.02 0.16 -18.88
C ASP A 10 -26.19 -1.12 -18.05
N GLY A 11 -26.64 -0.97 -16.81
CA GLY A 11 -26.88 -2.12 -15.93
C GLY A 11 -27.92 -3.11 -16.46
N THR A 12 -28.93 -2.65 -17.20
CA THR A 12 -29.94 -3.52 -17.81
C THR A 12 -29.37 -4.29 -18.98
N ALA A 13 -28.56 -3.65 -19.83
CA ALA A 13 -27.83 -4.34 -20.89
C ALA A 13 -26.85 -5.38 -20.31
N ALA A 14 -26.13 -5.04 -19.22
CA ALA A 14 -25.24 -5.96 -18.52
C ALA A 14 -25.99 -7.21 -18.00
N TYR A 15 -27.20 -7.04 -17.45
CA TYR A 15 -28.07 -8.14 -17.01
C TYR A 15 -28.37 -9.14 -18.12
N TYR A 16 -28.67 -8.67 -19.33
CA TYR A 16 -28.94 -9.57 -20.47
C TYR A 16 -27.68 -10.22 -21.04
N LEU A 17 -26.52 -9.53 -20.97
CA LEU A 17 -25.25 -10.06 -21.46
C LEU A 17 -24.66 -11.12 -20.52
N ALA A 18 -24.84 -10.96 -19.20
CA ALA A 18 -24.15 -11.77 -18.19
C ALA A 18 -24.36 -13.30 -18.35
N PRO A 19 -25.57 -13.85 -18.57
CA PRO A 19 -25.76 -15.29 -18.74
C PRO A 19 -24.97 -15.86 -19.94
N GLY A 20 -24.94 -15.14 -21.05
CA GLY A 20 -24.18 -15.56 -22.25
C GLY A 20 -22.67 -15.53 -22.00
N ILE A 21 -22.19 -14.52 -21.28
CA ILE A 21 -20.78 -14.42 -20.88
C ILE A 21 -20.42 -15.56 -19.91
N VAL A 22 -21.24 -15.83 -18.89
CA VAL A 22 -21.04 -16.94 -17.93
C VAL A 22 -20.99 -18.29 -18.63
N ALA A 23 -21.88 -18.54 -19.60
CA ALA A 23 -21.92 -19.80 -20.35
C ALA A 23 -20.76 -19.96 -21.35
N SER A 24 -20.06 -18.88 -21.69
CA SER A 24 -19.00 -18.92 -22.69
C SER A 24 -17.78 -19.71 -22.23
N LYS A 25 -17.40 -20.70 -23.07
CA LYS A 25 -16.23 -21.57 -22.85
C LYS A 25 -14.99 -21.12 -23.62
N THR A 26 -15.07 -20.02 -24.36
CA THR A 26 -14.00 -19.56 -25.26
C THR A 26 -13.65 -18.08 -25.08
N LEU A 27 -14.44 -17.33 -24.30
CA LEU A 27 -14.22 -15.90 -24.14
C LEU A 27 -13.05 -15.63 -23.19
N ILE A 28 -11.95 -15.12 -23.74
CA ILE A 28 -10.74 -14.80 -22.95
C ILE A 28 -10.71 -13.33 -22.50
N THR A 29 -11.20 -12.42 -23.34
CA THR A 29 -11.11 -10.97 -23.12
C THR A 29 -12.48 -10.35 -23.22
N LEU A 30 -12.88 -9.62 -22.17
CA LEU A 30 -14.10 -8.86 -22.08
C LEU A 30 -13.77 -7.37 -21.85
N GLN A 31 -14.07 -6.53 -22.83
CA GLN A 31 -13.88 -5.09 -22.77
C GLN A 31 -15.24 -4.40 -22.70
N LEU A 32 -15.50 -3.74 -21.58
CA LEU A 32 -16.76 -3.03 -21.26
C LEU A 32 -16.49 -1.60 -20.77
N SER A 33 -15.27 -1.08 -20.93
CA SER A 33 -14.92 0.27 -20.49
C SER A 33 -15.76 1.35 -21.19
N HIS A 34 -15.86 2.51 -20.55
CA HIS A 34 -16.63 3.66 -21.02
C HIS A 34 -18.12 3.35 -21.28
N ASN A 35 -18.73 2.58 -20.39
CA ASN A 35 -20.15 2.27 -20.43
C ASN A 35 -20.82 2.60 -19.08
N PRO A 36 -22.09 3.05 -19.06
CA PRO A 36 -22.79 3.44 -17.84
C PRO A 36 -23.34 2.23 -17.05
N LEU A 37 -22.48 1.25 -16.74
CA LEU A 37 -22.84 -0.01 -16.07
C LEU A 37 -23.56 0.23 -14.73
N ALA A 38 -23.12 1.26 -13.99
CA ALA A 38 -23.69 1.65 -12.70
C ALA A 38 -23.74 0.48 -11.69
N HIS A 39 -24.59 0.59 -10.66
CA HIS A 39 -24.65 -0.41 -9.60
C HIS A 39 -25.16 -1.78 -10.08
N LEU A 40 -26.21 -1.81 -10.90
CA LEU A 40 -26.74 -3.07 -11.43
C LEU A 40 -25.71 -3.78 -12.32
N GLY A 41 -25.02 -3.05 -13.20
CA GLY A 41 -23.97 -3.64 -14.03
C GLY A 41 -22.80 -4.19 -13.21
N ALA A 42 -22.44 -3.58 -12.08
CA ALA A 42 -21.44 -4.13 -11.17
C ALA A 42 -21.88 -5.47 -10.53
N THR A 43 -23.16 -5.58 -10.14
CA THR A 43 -23.73 -6.84 -9.63
C THR A 43 -23.66 -7.94 -10.67
N GLU A 44 -24.01 -7.64 -11.92
CA GLU A 44 -23.96 -8.61 -13.01
C GLU A 44 -22.54 -8.98 -13.41
N LEU A 45 -21.62 -8.02 -13.36
CA LEU A 45 -20.19 -8.29 -13.52
C LEU A 45 -19.63 -9.15 -12.38
N ALA A 46 -20.10 -8.98 -11.14
CA ALA A 46 -19.73 -9.88 -10.05
C ALA A 46 -20.21 -11.32 -10.29
N ASN A 47 -21.40 -11.49 -10.87
CA ASN A 47 -21.89 -12.81 -11.30
C ASN A 47 -21.00 -13.41 -12.41
N VAL A 48 -20.60 -12.59 -13.40
CA VAL A 48 -19.65 -12.98 -14.44
C VAL A 48 -18.30 -13.40 -13.85
N ILE A 49 -17.74 -12.61 -12.94
CA ILE A 49 -16.44 -12.90 -12.29
C ILE A 49 -16.50 -14.22 -11.52
N ARG A 50 -17.60 -14.51 -10.82
CA ARG A 50 -17.76 -15.75 -10.05
C ARG A 50 -18.03 -16.97 -10.94
N GLY A 51 -18.85 -16.80 -11.98
CA GLY A 51 -19.39 -17.90 -12.78
C GLY A 51 -18.57 -18.25 -14.02
N ASN A 52 -17.92 -17.28 -14.65
CA ASN A 52 -17.13 -17.53 -15.85
C ASN A 52 -15.74 -18.07 -15.47
N LYS A 53 -15.30 -19.13 -16.16
CA LYS A 53 -14.03 -19.82 -15.93
C LYS A 53 -13.03 -19.71 -17.10
N THR A 54 -13.23 -18.76 -18.00
CA THR A 54 -12.42 -18.60 -19.22
C THR A 54 -11.88 -17.19 -19.43
N VAL A 55 -12.56 -16.16 -18.92
CA VAL A 55 -12.16 -14.76 -19.01
C VAL A 55 -10.91 -14.54 -18.18
N ARG A 56 -9.85 -14.09 -18.85
CA ARG A 56 -8.55 -13.75 -18.26
C ARG A 56 -8.32 -12.25 -18.21
N THR A 57 -8.98 -11.48 -19.07
CA THR A 57 -8.87 -10.03 -19.12
C THR A 57 -10.24 -9.38 -19.06
N LEU A 58 -10.45 -8.52 -18.07
CA LEU A 58 -11.68 -7.75 -17.88
C LEU A 58 -11.34 -6.27 -17.73
N ARG A 59 -11.89 -5.45 -18.62
CA ARG A 59 -11.75 -3.98 -18.58
C ARG A 59 -13.12 -3.34 -18.41
N VAL A 60 -13.30 -2.58 -17.34
CA VAL A 60 -14.55 -1.92 -16.94
C VAL A 60 -14.31 -0.47 -16.49
N LEU A 61 -13.27 0.16 -17.06
CA LEU A 61 -12.90 1.54 -16.74
C LEU A 61 -14.04 2.48 -17.06
N ARG A 62 -14.24 3.51 -16.23
CA ARG A 62 -15.34 4.48 -16.40
C ARG A 62 -16.72 3.79 -16.50
N GLY A 63 -16.95 2.79 -15.66
CA GLY A 63 -18.22 2.05 -15.54
C GLY A 63 -19.35 2.80 -14.81
N GLY A 64 -19.07 3.98 -14.23
CA GLY A 64 -20.04 4.73 -13.42
C GLY A 64 -20.36 4.05 -12.08
N PHE A 65 -19.41 3.30 -11.52
CA PHE A 65 -19.61 2.57 -10.27
C PHE A 65 -19.68 3.51 -9.06
N SER A 66 -20.70 3.33 -8.22
CA SER A 66 -20.74 3.91 -6.87
C SER A 66 -19.86 3.11 -5.92
N ARG A 67 -19.54 3.64 -4.73
CA ARG A 67 -18.76 2.91 -3.71
C ARG A 67 -19.34 1.53 -3.38
N THR A 68 -20.67 1.42 -3.28
CA THR A 68 -21.36 0.14 -3.06
C THR A 68 -21.14 -0.83 -4.21
N ALA A 69 -21.19 -0.34 -5.46
CA ALA A 69 -20.92 -1.13 -6.64
C ALA A 69 -19.46 -1.64 -6.69
N GLU A 70 -18.50 -0.78 -6.32
CA GLU A 70 -17.09 -1.19 -6.23
C GLU A 70 -16.86 -2.27 -5.18
N HIS A 71 -17.53 -2.18 -4.03
CA HIS A 71 -17.45 -3.19 -2.98
C HIS A 71 -18.00 -4.56 -3.44
N VAL A 72 -19.11 -4.56 -4.20
CA VAL A 72 -19.68 -5.79 -4.79
C VAL A 72 -18.68 -6.49 -5.71
N LEU A 73 -17.98 -5.73 -6.56
CA LEU A 73 -16.91 -6.26 -7.41
C LEU A 73 -15.72 -6.74 -6.58
N GLN A 74 -15.27 -5.96 -5.59
CA GLN A 74 -14.17 -6.33 -4.70
C GLN A 74 -14.41 -7.68 -4.03
N MET A 75 -15.62 -7.95 -3.54
CA MET A 75 -15.98 -9.22 -2.93
C MET A 75 -16.06 -10.39 -3.92
N ALA A 76 -16.18 -10.14 -5.22
CA ALA A 76 -16.31 -11.19 -6.23
C ALA A 76 -14.96 -11.86 -6.56
N PHE A 77 -13.84 -11.15 -6.41
CA PHE A 77 -12.52 -11.64 -6.81
C PHE A 77 -12.02 -12.84 -6.00
N SER A 78 -12.41 -12.96 -4.73
CA SER A 78 -12.01 -14.07 -3.84
C SER A 78 -12.43 -15.45 -4.34
N SER A 79 -13.51 -15.50 -5.12
CA SER A 79 -14.06 -16.71 -5.74
C SER A 79 -13.59 -16.90 -7.18
N ASN A 80 -12.83 -15.95 -7.73
CA ASN A 80 -12.33 -15.99 -9.10
C ASN A 80 -10.84 -16.37 -9.14
N ASP A 81 -10.57 -17.40 -9.91
CA ASP A 81 -9.28 -18.05 -10.12
C ASP A 81 -8.93 -18.11 -11.61
N THR A 82 -9.43 -17.15 -12.41
CA THR A 82 -9.19 -17.14 -13.88
C THR A 82 -8.79 -15.79 -14.41
N LEU A 83 -9.23 -14.71 -13.76
CA LEU A 83 -8.93 -13.34 -14.14
C LEU A 83 -7.49 -12.98 -13.75
N ILE A 84 -6.71 -12.60 -14.75
CA ILE A 84 -5.28 -12.29 -14.64
C ILE A 84 -5.03 -10.78 -14.81
N ASP A 85 -5.81 -10.16 -15.68
CA ASP A 85 -5.75 -8.73 -16.00
C ASP A 85 -7.11 -8.10 -15.70
N PHE A 86 -7.14 -7.23 -14.69
CA PHE A 86 -8.31 -6.41 -14.40
C PHE A 86 -7.95 -4.94 -14.54
N ASN A 87 -8.59 -4.24 -15.47
CA ASN A 87 -8.34 -2.82 -15.69
C ASN A 87 -6.84 -2.50 -15.91
N ASP A 88 -6.11 -3.36 -16.62
CA ASP A 88 -4.65 -3.30 -16.84
C ASP A 88 -3.80 -3.48 -15.57
N ILE A 89 -4.38 -4.02 -14.50
CA ILE A 89 -3.67 -4.48 -13.31
C ILE A 89 -3.33 -5.95 -13.51
N VAL A 90 -2.03 -6.24 -13.62
CA VAL A 90 -1.51 -7.60 -13.81
C VAL A 90 -0.44 -7.85 -12.77
N VAL A 91 -0.68 -8.81 -11.87
CA VAL A 91 0.25 -9.19 -10.80
C VAL A 91 1.12 -10.39 -11.19
N SER A 92 0.54 -11.38 -11.88
CA SER A 92 1.23 -12.62 -12.25
C SER A 92 2.40 -12.39 -13.20
N GLY A 93 3.53 -13.06 -12.95
CA GLY A 93 4.71 -13.01 -13.82
C GLY A 93 5.50 -11.70 -13.74
N ARG A 94 5.07 -10.75 -12.90
CA ARG A 94 5.75 -9.46 -12.71
C ARG A 94 6.58 -9.46 -11.44
N ILE A 95 7.83 -9.02 -11.55
CA ILE A 95 8.71 -8.76 -10.40
C ILE A 95 8.28 -7.47 -9.69
N SER A 96 7.73 -6.51 -10.44
CA SER A 96 7.22 -5.28 -9.89
C SER A 96 5.90 -4.88 -10.55
N VAL A 97 4.96 -4.43 -9.72
CA VAL A 97 3.68 -3.85 -10.13
C VAL A 97 3.74 -2.37 -9.80
N ASP A 98 3.92 -1.54 -10.84
CA ASP A 98 3.87 -0.09 -10.74
C ASP A 98 2.54 0.43 -11.29
N LEU A 99 1.71 0.90 -10.36
CA LEU A 99 0.43 1.56 -10.62
C LEU A 99 0.50 3.04 -10.20
N SER A 100 1.71 3.57 -9.95
CA SER A 100 1.83 4.94 -9.47
C SER A 100 1.31 5.94 -10.49
N GLY A 101 0.63 6.96 -9.98
CA GLY A 101 0.21 8.07 -10.81
C GLY A 101 -0.72 7.67 -11.96
N ARG A 102 -1.57 6.64 -11.80
CA ARG A 102 -2.69 6.39 -12.74
C ARG A 102 -3.61 7.60 -12.91
N GLN A 103 -3.47 8.58 -12.02
CA GLN A 103 -4.15 9.87 -12.02
C GLN A 103 -3.38 11.03 -12.67
N ILE A 104 -2.12 10.85 -13.08
CA ILE A 104 -1.30 11.94 -13.63
C ILE A 104 -1.89 12.35 -14.98
N GLY A 105 -2.69 13.42 -14.98
CA GLY A 105 -3.34 14.00 -16.17
C GLY A 105 -4.61 14.78 -15.83
N ASN A 106 -5.07 15.61 -16.77
CA ASN A 106 -6.34 16.34 -16.61
C ASN A 106 -7.53 15.37 -16.54
N ARG A 107 -8.65 15.73 -15.87
CA ARG A 107 -9.87 14.87 -15.75
C ARG A 107 -10.37 14.28 -17.09
N ARG A 108 -10.08 14.95 -18.21
CA ARG A 108 -10.39 14.50 -19.58
C ARG A 108 -9.46 13.39 -20.10
N GLN A 109 -8.25 13.26 -19.55
CA GLN A 109 -7.19 12.32 -19.92
C GLN A 109 -7.06 11.11 -18.96
N TRP A 110 -7.85 11.03 -17.90
CA TRP A 110 -7.87 9.83 -17.04
C TRP A 110 -8.28 8.62 -17.86
N LEU A 111 -7.31 7.87 -18.37
CA LEU A 111 -7.52 6.60 -19.08
C LEU A 111 -8.29 5.63 -18.17
N TYR A 112 -8.08 5.72 -16.86
CA TYR A 112 -8.58 4.79 -15.84
C TYR A 112 -9.79 5.28 -15.03
N GLY A 113 -10.36 6.46 -15.34
CA GLY A 113 -11.64 6.89 -14.76
C GLY A 113 -11.60 7.53 -13.36
N GLY A 114 -10.43 7.88 -12.83
CA GLY A 114 -10.28 8.64 -11.59
C GLY A 114 -9.37 7.95 -10.58
N ARG A 115 -9.90 7.75 -9.36
CA ARG A 115 -9.23 7.06 -8.25
C ARG A 115 -8.90 5.62 -8.59
N LEU A 116 -7.87 5.04 -7.98
CA LEU A 116 -7.77 3.58 -7.96
C LEU A 116 -8.93 3.07 -7.11
N GLY A 117 -9.97 2.58 -7.78
CA GLY A 117 -11.25 2.27 -7.15
C GLY A 117 -11.15 1.10 -6.20
N LEU A 118 -12.12 0.96 -5.29
CA LEU A 118 -12.10 -0.15 -4.31
C LEU A 118 -12.12 -1.53 -4.98
N HIS A 119 -12.73 -1.63 -6.16
CA HIS A 119 -12.74 -2.82 -6.99
C HIS A 119 -11.36 -3.17 -7.55
N GLU A 120 -10.59 -2.18 -7.99
CA GLU A 120 -9.21 -2.36 -8.48
C GLU A 120 -8.27 -2.74 -7.34
N ILE A 121 -8.37 -2.05 -6.21
CA ILE A 121 -7.64 -2.39 -4.98
C ILE A 121 -8.02 -3.79 -4.51
N GLY A 122 -9.30 -4.14 -4.58
CA GLY A 122 -9.83 -5.46 -4.24
C GLY A 122 -9.23 -6.58 -5.07
N PHE A 123 -9.18 -6.40 -6.39
CA PHE A 123 -8.51 -7.34 -7.28
C PHE A 123 -7.01 -7.45 -6.94
N LEU A 124 -6.32 -6.33 -6.80
CA LEU A 124 -4.90 -6.30 -6.46
C LEU A 124 -4.62 -7.02 -5.14
N ALA A 125 -5.36 -6.68 -4.08
CA ALA A 125 -5.23 -7.26 -2.75
C ALA A 125 -5.47 -8.77 -2.77
N ASP A 126 -6.52 -9.23 -3.48
CA ASP A 126 -6.81 -10.65 -3.61
C ASP A 126 -5.67 -11.42 -4.29
N ARG A 127 -5.12 -10.87 -5.39
CA ARG A 127 -3.98 -11.47 -6.11
C ARG A 127 -2.66 -11.40 -5.33
N LEU A 128 -2.54 -10.49 -4.38
CA LEU A 128 -1.40 -10.43 -3.46
C LEU A 128 -1.57 -11.39 -2.27
N ASN A 129 -2.80 -11.65 -1.82
CA ASN A 129 -3.04 -12.46 -0.63
C ASN A 129 -2.65 -13.94 -0.82
N ASP A 130 -2.91 -14.50 -2.00
CA ASP A 130 -2.69 -15.90 -2.28
C ASP A 130 -1.54 -16.08 -3.29
N THR A 131 -0.32 -16.22 -2.77
CA THR A 131 0.89 -16.41 -3.60
C THR A 131 0.91 -17.74 -4.37
N ASP A 132 0.02 -18.68 -4.04
CA ASP A 132 -0.05 -20.01 -4.67
C ASP A 132 -1.06 -20.04 -5.83
N ARG A 133 -2.02 -19.09 -5.87
CA ARG A 133 -2.93 -18.89 -7.02
C ARG A 133 -2.31 -18.18 -8.22
N LEU A 134 -1.14 -17.58 -8.08
CA LEU A 134 -0.48 -16.93 -9.21
C LEU A 134 -0.14 -18.00 -10.26
N PHE A 135 -0.78 -17.93 -11.43
CA PHE A 135 -0.61 -18.87 -12.56
C PHE A 135 0.84 -19.02 -13.07
N ASP A 136 1.78 -18.26 -12.50
CA ASP A 136 3.21 -18.42 -12.65
C ASP A 136 3.90 -18.27 -11.30
N VAL A 137 4.17 -19.41 -10.65
CA VAL A 137 4.94 -19.49 -9.39
C VAL A 137 6.41 -19.11 -9.56
N THR A 138 6.91 -18.95 -10.80
CA THR A 138 8.34 -18.73 -11.07
C THR A 138 8.77 -17.26 -10.97
N ARG A 139 7.81 -16.30 -11.00
CA ARG A 139 8.06 -14.86 -10.77
C ARG A 139 6.96 -14.22 -9.95
N ARG A 140 7.18 -14.15 -8.64
CA ARG A 140 6.29 -13.49 -7.67
C ARG A 140 6.63 -11.99 -7.56
N CYS A 141 5.63 -11.15 -7.32
CA CYS A 141 5.79 -9.70 -7.20
C CYS A 141 6.60 -9.36 -5.95
N ALA A 142 7.75 -8.73 -6.15
CA ALA A 142 8.62 -8.24 -5.09
C ALA A 142 8.34 -6.77 -4.76
N ALA A 143 8.01 -5.94 -5.74
CA ALA A 143 7.83 -4.50 -5.52
C ALA A 143 6.45 -4.03 -5.96
N LEU A 144 5.66 -3.50 -5.02
CA LEU A 144 4.39 -2.86 -5.28
C LEU A 144 4.51 -1.34 -5.15
N ASN A 145 4.10 -0.60 -6.17
CA ASN A 145 4.01 0.84 -6.15
C ASN A 145 2.58 1.28 -6.51
N VAL A 146 1.87 1.87 -5.53
CA VAL A 146 0.53 2.44 -5.69
C VAL A 146 0.49 3.92 -5.27
N GLU A 147 1.63 4.61 -5.33
CA GLU A 147 1.71 6.03 -5.00
C GLU A 147 0.80 6.89 -5.89
N ASN A 148 0.30 8.00 -5.36
CA ASN A 148 -0.48 8.99 -6.13
C ASN A 148 -1.75 8.41 -6.80
N ASN A 149 -2.59 7.73 -6.01
CA ASN A 149 -3.79 7.03 -6.50
C ASN A 149 -5.08 7.37 -5.74
N GLU A 150 -5.09 8.44 -4.92
CA GLU A 150 -6.20 8.83 -4.04
C GLU A 150 -6.81 7.63 -3.28
N ILE A 151 -5.95 6.71 -2.82
CA ILE A 151 -6.40 5.59 -1.99
C ILE A 151 -6.90 6.16 -0.67
N ASP A 152 -8.11 5.77 -0.29
CA ASP A 152 -8.71 6.18 0.98
C ASP A 152 -8.47 5.15 2.10
N GLY A 153 -8.90 5.46 3.33
CA GLY A 153 -8.72 4.55 4.47
C GLY A 153 -9.33 3.16 4.27
N GLN A 154 -10.44 3.05 3.52
CA GLN A 154 -11.06 1.75 3.22
C GLN A 154 -10.22 0.96 2.21
N GLY A 155 -9.76 1.61 1.14
CA GLY A 155 -8.83 1.03 0.17
C GLY A 155 -7.51 0.60 0.83
N ALA A 156 -6.98 1.41 1.75
CA ALA A 156 -5.81 1.07 2.55
C ALA A 156 -6.03 -0.22 3.36
N GLY A 157 -7.17 -0.34 4.04
CA GLY A 157 -7.56 -1.54 4.77
C GLY A 157 -7.58 -2.79 3.89
N VAL A 158 -8.23 -2.72 2.72
CA VAL A 158 -8.29 -3.85 1.77
C VAL A 158 -6.89 -4.23 1.25
N LEU A 159 -6.07 -3.24 0.89
CA LEU A 159 -4.72 -3.49 0.40
C LEU A 159 -3.82 -4.12 1.47
N CYS A 160 -3.85 -3.57 2.69
CA CYS A 160 -3.11 -4.11 3.83
C CYS A 160 -3.53 -5.53 4.18
N GLU A 161 -4.83 -5.86 4.07
CA GLU A 161 -5.29 -7.24 4.25
C GLU A 161 -4.72 -8.18 3.20
N GLY A 162 -4.70 -7.76 1.92
CA GLY A 162 -4.07 -8.55 0.86
C GLY A 162 -2.56 -8.71 1.01
N LEU A 163 -1.89 -7.78 1.69
CA LEU A 163 -0.47 -7.88 2.00
C LEU A 163 -0.19 -8.62 3.31
N ARG A 164 -1.18 -8.81 4.21
CA ARG A 164 -0.98 -9.30 5.58
C ARG A 164 -0.15 -10.58 5.65
N HIS A 165 -0.39 -11.52 4.74
CA HIS A 165 0.31 -12.80 4.66
C HIS A 165 1.24 -12.93 3.44
N ASN A 166 1.34 -11.88 2.62
CA ASN A 166 2.21 -11.89 1.46
C ASN A 166 3.69 -11.83 1.90
N THR A 167 4.45 -12.87 1.56
CA THR A 167 5.89 -12.98 1.90
C THR A 167 6.81 -12.58 0.75
N THR A 168 6.24 -12.19 -0.39
CA THR A 168 6.98 -11.91 -1.62
C THR A 168 7.22 -10.42 -1.82
N VAL A 169 6.26 -9.58 -1.44
CA VAL A 169 6.35 -8.12 -1.55
C VAL A 169 7.31 -7.61 -0.49
N ALA A 170 8.46 -7.24 -1.00
CA ALA A 170 9.65 -6.69 -0.38
C ALA A 170 9.54 -5.19 -0.11
N THR A 171 9.05 -4.50 -1.13
CA THR A 171 8.98 -3.05 -1.23
C THR A 171 7.54 -2.66 -1.50
N ALA A 172 6.95 -1.88 -0.60
CA ALA A 172 5.60 -1.37 -0.73
C ALA A 172 5.62 0.17 -0.71
N ARG A 173 5.28 0.80 -1.83
CA ARG A 173 5.14 2.25 -1.93
C ARG A 173 3.68 2.65 -1.98
N LEU A 174 3.21 3.23 -0.87
CA LEU A 174 1.83 3.65 -0.63
C LEU A 174 1.71 5.18 -0.51
N GLY A 175 2.82 5.91 -0.60
CA GLY A 175 2.90 7.35 -0.38
C GLY A 175 2.01 8.19 -1.31
N ASN A 176 1.81 9.46 -0.95
CA ASN A 176 0.99 10.43 -1.68
C ASN A 176 -0.48 9.98 -1.87
N ASN A 177 -1.03 9.30 -0.86
CA ASN A 177 -2.44 8.91 -0.80
C ASN A 177 -3.09 9.56 0.42
N ALA A 178 -3.26 10.88 0.39
CA ALA A 178 -3.72 11.66 1.54
C ALA A 178 -5.11 11.25 2.08
N GLY A 179 -5.94 10.58 1.27
CA GLY A 179 -7.24 10.05 1.68
C GLY A 179 -7.16 8.86 2.63
N MET A 180 -5.99 8.23 2.80
CA MET A 180 -5.80 7.11 3.72
C MET A 180 -6.15 7.52 5.16
N GLY A 181 -5.64 8.68 5.61
CA GLY A 181 -5.92 9.21 6.95
C GLY A 181 -5.53 8.25 8.07
N ASP A 182 -6.02 8.51 9.28
CA ASP A 182 -5.70 7.66 10.44
C ASP A 182 -6.23 6.23 10.31
N ALA A 183 -7.33 6.02 9.57
CA ALA A 183 -7.83 4.68 9.25
C ALA A 183 -6.82 3.88 8.41
N GLY A 184 -6.15 4.53 7.45
CA GLY A 184 -5.06 3.91 6.70
C GLY A 184 -3.82 3.67 7.56
N ALA A 185 -3.52 4.55 8.52
CA ALA A 185 -2.43 4.34 9.48
C ALA A 185 -2.68 3.10 10.37
N GLU A 186 -3.92 2.92 10.84
CA GLU A 186 -4.33 1.73 11.59
C GLU A 186 -4.19 0.46 10.75
N ALA A 187 -4.59 0.50 9.47
CA ALA A 187 -4.40 -0.60 8.54
C ALA A 187 -2.92 -0.94 8.32
N ILE A 188 -2.04 0.05 8.21
CA ILE A 188 -0.59 -0.14 8.10
C ILE A 188 -0.01 -0.73 9.39
N ALA A 189 -0.42 -0.24 10.56
CA ALA A 189 0.00 -0.78 11.85
C ALA A 189 -0.41 -2.26 11.98
N ALA A 190 -1.65 -2.60 11.60
CA ALA A 190 -2.12 -3.97 11.55
C ALA A 190 -1.31 -4.83 10.55
N LEU A 191 -1.00 -4.31 9.37
CA LEU A 191 -0.12 -5.00 8.41
C LEU A 191 1.25 -5.30 9.03
N LEU A 192 1.91 -4.30 9.60
CA LEU A 192 3.25 -4.44 10.19
C LEU A 192 3.25 -5.41 11.39
N ALA A 193 2.17 -5.52 12.15
CA ALA A 193 2.10 -6.43 13.30
C ALA A 193 2.14 -7.92 12.90
N PHE A 194 1.81 -8.26 11.65
CA PHE A 194 1.74 -9.64 11.16
C PHE A 194 2.69 -9.93 10.00
N ASN A 195 2.89 -8.97 9.09
CA ASN A 195 3.73 -9.14 7.93
C ASN A 195 5.20 -8.92 8.26
N THR A 196 6.02 -9.92 7.95
CA THR A 196 7.48 -9.90 8.11
C THR A 196 8.23 -9.94 6.78
N GLY A 197 7.51 -9.89 5.66
CA GLY A 197 8.04 -9.92 4.30
C GLY A 197 8.36 -8.53 3.73
N ILE A 198 7.72 -7.48 4.22
CA ILE A 198 7.97 -6.10 3.79
C ILE A 198 9.16 -5.52 4.56
N TYR A 199 10.19 -5.08 3.82
CA TYR A 199 11.40 -4.48 4.37
C TYR A 199 11.62 -3.03 3.96
N ASP A 200 10.96 -2.56 2.90
CA ASP A 200 11.00 -1.17 2.45
C ASP A 200 9.56 -0.65 2.28
N LEU A 201 9.16 0.30 3.14
CA LEU A 201 7.82 0.86 3.18
C LEU A 201 7.87 2.38 2.98
N GLU A 202 7.09 2.88 2.04
CA GLU A 202 6.88 4.32 1.82
C GLU A 202 5.42 4.68 2.08
N VAL A 203 5.18 5.49 3.10
CA VAL A 203 3.86 5.95 3.56
C VAL A 203 3.85 7.46 3.81
N ALA A 204 4.79 8.21 3.23
CA ALA A 204 4.78 9.66 3.29
C ALA A 204 3.53 10.23 2.61
N LYS A 205 3.02 11.34 3.16
CA LYS A 205 1.88 12.09 2.60
C LYS A 205 0.60 11.25 2.45
N CYS A 206 0.38 10.31 3.37
CA CYS A 206 -0.85 9.52 3.46
C CYS A 206 -1.93 10.17 4.36
N GLY A 207 -1.76 11.43 4.75
CA GLY A 207 -2.78 12.18 5.50
C GLY A 207 -2.92 11.78 6.97
N PHE A 208 -1.89 11.14 7.54
CA PHE A 208 -1.89 10.76 8.95
C PHE A 208 -1.86 12.00 9.84
N THR A 209 -2.71 12.01 10.85
CA THR A 209 -2.58 12.93 11.98
C THR A 209 -1.64 12.31 13.02
N ARG A 210 -1.42 13.02 14.13
CA ARG A 210 -0.64 12.49 15.25
C ARG A 210 -1.19 11.16 15.79
N VAL A 211 -2.50 10.94 15.69
CA VAL A 211 -3.13 9.68 16.12
C VAL A 211 -2.67 8.52 15.23
N GLY A 212 -2.71 8.68 13.91
CA GLY A 212 -2.23 7.69 12.96
C GLY A 212 -0.72 7.44 13.09
N GLU A 213 0.10 8.50 13.20
CA GLU A 213 1.55 8.35 13.38
C GLU A 213 1.88 7.54 14.66
N ARG A 214 1.18 7.80 15.78
CA ARG A 214 1.30 7.01 17.03
C ARG A 214 0.91 5.54 16.83
N CYS A 215 -0.11 5.26 16.02
CA CYS A 215 -0.56 3.90 15.75
C CYS A 215 0.55 3.07 15.08
N ILE A 216 1.18 3.63 14.05
CA ILE A 216 2.30 2.99 13.36
C ILE A 216 3.53 2.91 14.28
N ALA A 217 3.86 4.00 14.98
CA ALA A 217 4.99 4.06 15.90
C ALA A 217 4.96 2.94 16.95
N LYS A 218 3.79 2.65 17.54
CA LYS A 218 3.61 1.57 18.53
C LYS A 218 4.01 0.18 18.01
N VAL A 219 3.80 -0.10 16.73
CA VAL A 219 4.14 -1.40 16.14
C VAL A 219 5.60 -1.44 15.70
N ILE A 220 6.17 -0.30 15.31
CA ILE A 220 7.57 -0.20 14.90
C ILE A 220 8.51 -0.17 16.11
N ALA A 221 8.12 0.48 17.21
CA ALA A 221 8.95 0.57 18.40
C ALA A 221 9.09 -0.81 19.07
N ALA A 222 10.28 -1.43 18.97
CA ALA A 222 10.59 -2.61 19.77
C ALA A 222 11.07 -2.14 21.15
N GLY A 223 10.36 -2.47 22.22
CA GLY A 223 10.86 -2.32 23.60
C GLY A 223 10.37 -1.12 24.42
N SER A 224 9.44 -0.29 23.94
CA SER A 224 8.77 0.70 24.80
C SER A 224 7.40 0.17 25.26
N VAL A 225 7.40 -0.46 26.43
CA VAL A 225 6.24 -0.66 27.33
C VAL A 225 4.95 -1.11 26.65
N MET A 226 4.88 -2.31 26.06
CA MET A 226 3.63 -3.07 25.95
C MET A 226 3.89 -4.55 25.59
N GLU A 227 4.47 -5.33 26.51
CA GLU A 227 4.14 -6.77 26.57
C GLU A 227 2.70 -6.99 27.08
N THR A 228 1.97 -5.92 27.44
CA THR A 228 0.61 -5.96 27.99
C THR A 228 -0.50 -6.03 26.95
N SER A 229 -0.23 -5.84 25.65
CA SER A 229 -1.27 -5.82 24.59
C SER A 229 -1.16 -6.93 23.53
N GLY A 230 -0.14 -7.78 23.59
CA GLY A 230 0.01 -8.91 22.65
C GLY A 230 0.34 -8.52 21.19
N VAL A 231 0.54 -7.24 20.89
CA VAL A 231 0.97 -6.77 19.56
C VAL A 231 2.48 -6.97 19.43
N LYS A 232 2.90 -7.83 18.49
CA LYS A 232 4.33 -8.06 18.21
C LYS A 232 4.92 -6.84 17.50
N SER A 233 6.03 -6.31 18.02
CA SER A 233 6.79 -5.27 17.32
C SER A 233 7.36 -5.80 16.01
N ASN A 234 7.26 -5.03 14.93
CA ASN A 234 7.90 -5.34 13.66
C ASN A 234 9.37 -4.93 13.68
N THR A 235 10.27 -5.90 13.61
CA THR A 235 11.73 -5.68 13.57
C THR A 235 12.33 -5.95 12.18
N THR A 236 11.49 -6.25 11.19
CA THR A 236 11.90 -6.64 9.83
C THR A 236 12.03 -5.46 8.89
N LEU A 237 11.33 -4.36 9.18
CA LEU A 237 11.40 -3.14 8.40
C LEU A 237 12.80 -2.55 8.47
N ALA A 238 13.39 -2.29 7.31
CA ALA A 238 14.76 -1.81 7.16
C ALA A 238 14.86 -0.44 6.48
N THR A 239 13.81 -0.08 5.74
CA THR A 239 13.64 1.24 5.15
C THR A 239 12.21 1.71 5.40
N LEU A 240 12.06 2.92 5.94
CA LEU A 240 10.77 3.60 6.11
C LEU A 240 10.89 5.02 5.55
N ASN A 241 10.04 5.38 4.60
CA ASN A 241 10.07 6.71 3.96
C ASN A 241 11.50 7.09 3.50
N ASN A 242 12.19 6.12 2.89
CA ASN A 242 13.58 6.22 2.46
C ASN A 242 14.63 6.50 3.56
N ILE A 243 14.25 6.46 4.85
CA ILE A 243 15.19 6.33 5.96
C ILE A 243 15.63 4.88 5.98
N THR A 244 16.88 4.60 5.63
CA THR A 244 17.43 3.23 5.62
C THR A 244 18.35 3.04 6.82
N VAL A 245 18.16 1.93 7.54
CA VAL A 245 18.87 1.67 8.79
C VAL A 245 19.81 0.45 8.74
N ARG A 246 20.07 -0.12 7.57
CA ARG A 246 20.94 -1.31 7.41
C ARG A 246 22.43 -0.97 7.39
N SER A 247 23.23 -1.73 8.15
CA SER A 247 24.68 -1.94 7.96
C SER A 247 25.55 -0.66 7.90
N THR A 248 25.21 0.36 8.69
CA THR A 248 26.05 1.56 8.82
C THR A 248 26.30 1.90 10.29
N THR A 249 27.51 2.39 10.58
CA THR A 249 27.83 3.01 11.88
C THR A 249 27.28 4.43 11.97
N THR A 250 26.77 4.98 10.86
CA THR A 250 26.28 6.35 10.75
C THR A 250 24.96 6.37 10.01
N ILE A 251 23.97 7.04 10.59
CA ILE A 251 22.73 7.42 9.91
C ILE A 251 22.76 8.93 9.78
N ASP A 252 22.82 9.42 8.54
CA ASP A 252 22.73 10.84 8.24
C ASP A 252 21.48 11.07 7.39
N ILE A 253 20.51 11.70 8.02
CA ILE A 253 19.28 12.17 7.39
C ILE A 253 19.16 13.69 7.53
N SER A 254 20.25 14.40 7.85
CA SER A 254 20.24 15.84 8.07
C SER A 254 19.81 16.59 6.82
N GLY A 255 18.93 17.58 7.01
CA GLY A 255 18.50 18.50 5.97
C GLY A 255 17.95 17.80 4.75
N ARG A 256 17.00 16.86 4.94
CA ARG A 256 16.26 16.22 3.85
C ARG A 256 16.02 17.26 2.76
N PRO A 257 16.61 17.09 1.55
CA PRO A 257 16.68 18.17 0.58
C PRO A 257 15.31 18.77 0.31
N GLY A 258 15.21 20.09 0.16
CA GLY A 258 13.93 20.77 -0.09
C GLY A 258 13.15 20.20 -1.28
N TRP A 259 13.84 19.68 -2.30
CA TRP A 259 13.20 19.01 -3.44
C TRP A 259 12.52 17.67 -3.08
N LEU A 260 12.95 17.03 -2.00
CA LEU A 260 12.36 15.82 -1.44
C LEU A 260 11.28 16.09 -0.39
N GLU A 261 11.05 17.35 0.05
CA GLU A 261 9.88 17.71 0.88
C GLU A 261 8.56 17.35 0.17
N SER A 262 8.56 17.48 -1.16
CA SER A 262 7.45 17.07 -2.01
C SER A 262 7.18 15.56 -1.94
N ARG A 263 8.16 14.74 -1.53
CA ARG A 263 8.04 13.29 -1.40
C ARG A 263 7.81 12.86 0.04
N TYR A 264 8.63 13.33 0.98
CA TYR A 264 8.64 12.84 2.38
C TYR A 264 7.88 13.74 3.36
N GLY A 265 7.45 14.93 2.94
CA GLY A 265 6.88 15.95 3.83
C GLY A 265 7.94 16.89 4.42
N GLN A 266 7.49 17.92 5.14
CA GLN A 266 8.37 18.96 5.70
C GLN A 266 8.98 18.59 7.06
N ARG A 267 8.50 17.52 7.70
CA ARG A 267 8.93 17.10 9.04
C ARG A 267 9.10 15.59 9.13
N ILE A 268 10.00 15.15 10.00
CA ILE A 268 10.03 13.77 10.50
C ILE A 268 8.79 13.56 11.39
N GLY A 269 7.90 12.66 10.97
CA GLY A 269 6.72 12.28 11.74
C GLY A 269 7.05 11.33 12.88
N LEU A 270 6.09 11.08 13.78
CA LEU A 270 6.34 10.24 14.95
C LEU A 270 6.71 8.78 14.59
N HIS A 271 6.11 8.21 13.54
CA HIS A 271 6.43 6.87 13.06
C HIS A 271 7.84 6.75 12.48
N GLU A 272 8.33 7.79 11.80
CA GLU A 272 9.72 7.87 11.32
C GLU A 272 10.70 8.02 12.49
N ALA A 273 10.35 8.83 13.49
CA ALA A 273 11.13 8.98 14.71
C ALA A 273 11.20 7.68 15.52
N ALA A 274 10.08 6.98 15.69
CA ALA A 274 10.04 5.67 16.35
C ALA A 274 10.86 4.61 15.59
N PHE A 275 10.84 4.66 14.25
CA PHE A 275 11.70 3.81 13.42
C PHE A 275 13.19 4.07 13.64
N LEU A 276 13.59 5.35 13.70
CA LEU A 276 14.95 5.76 14.05
C LEU A 276 15.31 5.32 15.48
N GLY A 277 14.46 5.61 16.46
CA GLY A 277 14.65 5.24 17.86
C GLY A 277 14.81 3.73 18.03
N ASN A 278 13.97 2.92 17.37
CA ASN A 278 14.10 1.47 17.39
C ASN A 278 15.45 1.00 16.85
N ARG A 279 15.93 1.61 15.75
CA ARG A 279 17.26 1.29 15.22
C ARG A 279 18.38 1.66 16.18
N VAL A 280 18.29 2.84 16.79
CA VAL A 280 19.28 3.31 17.76
C VAL A 280 19.30 2.36 18.97
N ARG A 281 18.12 1.93 19.44
CA ARG A 281 17.97 1.00 20.58
C ARG A 281 18.65 -0.35 20.34
N SER A 282 18.48 -0.95 19.15
CA SER A 282 18.90 -2.33 18.94
C SER A 282 20.43 -2.45 18.73
N ASP A 283 21.14 -2.95 19.73
CA ASP A 283 22.44 -3.60 19.56
C ASP A 283 22.32 -4.98 18.87
N VAL A 284 21.08 -5.48 18.65
CA VAL A 284 20.79 -6.85 18.22
C VAL A 284 19.73 -6.87 17.10
N THR A 285 20.05 -6.28 15.94
CA THR A 285 19.44 -6.75 14.68
C THR A 285 20.41 -7.70 14.00
N ALA A 286 19.92 -8.58 13.12
CA ALA A 286 20.75 -9.51 12.34
C ALA A 286 21.80 -8.85 11.42
N TYR A 287 22.00 -7.54 11.53
CA TYR A 287 22.85 -6.68 10.71
C TYR A 287 23.86 -5.91 11.59
N ASP A 288 24.55 -6.65 12.47
CA ASP A 288 25.46 -6.21 13.54
C ASP A 288 26.52 -5.17 13.09
N VAL A 289 26.08 -3.91 13.06
CA VAL A 289 26.91 -2.72 12.99
C VAL A 289 26.35 -1.76 14.03
N ARG A 290 27.04 -1.69 15.18
CA ARG A 290 26.77 -0.78 16.30
C ARG A 290 26.72 0.67 15.78
N LEU A 291 25.55 1.31 15.91
CA LEU A 291 25.35 2.68 15.43
C LEU A 291 26.15 3.64 16.32
N LYS A 292 27.10 4.35 15.72
CA LYS A 292 27.99 5.31 16.40
C LYS A 292 27.57 6.76 16.22
N SER A 293 26.92 7.08 15.11
CA SER A 293 26.56 8.45 14.74
C SER A 293 25.13 8.53 14.20
N LEU A 294 24.32 9.41 14.77
CA LEU A 294 23.00 9.78 14.26
C LEU A 294 22.96 11.28 13.99
N LYS A 295 22.71 11.65 12.74
CA LYS A 295 22.54 13.04 12.30
C LYS A 295 21.15 13.21 11.70
N ALA A 296 20.34 14.03 12.37
CA ALA A 296 18.96 14.33 11.97
C ALA A 296 18.66 15.83 12.13
N GLU A 297 19.64 16.67 11.79
CA GLU A 297 19.51 18.12 11.85
C GLU A 297 18.52 18.64 10.82
N ARG A 298 17.84 19.76 11.10
CA ARG A 298 16.97 20.48 10.13
C ARG A 298 15.89 19.59 9.49
N ASN A 299 15.24 18.77 10.30
CA ASN A 299 14.22 17.82 9.83
C ASN A 299 12.83 18.08 10.41
N GLY A 300 12.60 19.25 11.02
CA GLY A 300 11.29 19.62 11.57
C GLY A 300 10.80 18.70 12.70
N MET A 301 11.71 18.00 13.38
CA MET A 301 11.37 17.08 14.47
C MET A 301 10.87 17.85 15.68
N ASP A 302 9.64 17.57 16.13
CA ASP A 302 9.07 18.16 17.34
C ASP A 302 9.56 17.45 18.63
N ALA A 303 9.22 17.99 19.80
CA ALA A 303 9.66 17.47 21.09
C ALA A 303 9.30 15.99 21.32
N GLU A 304 8.13 15.54 20.89
CA GLU A 304 7.70 14.15 21.10
C GLU A 304 8.34 13.20 20.07
N ALA A 305 8.53 13.63 18.81
CA ALA A 305 9.35 12.88 17.85
C ALA A 305 10.81 12.76 18.35
N CYS A 306 11.36 13.82 18.96
CA CYS A 306 12.66 13.76 19.61
C CYS A 306 12.66 12.75 20.77
N SER A 307 11.61 12.73 21.59
CA SER A 307 11.47 11.76 22.68
C SER A 307 11.54 10.31 22.19
N GLU A 308 10.86 9.96 21.10
CA GLU A 308 10.92 8.61 20.52
C GLU A 308 12.33 8.20 20.07
N VAL A 309 13.10 9.15 19.52
CA VAL A 309 14.51 8.92 19.18
C VAL A 309 15.35 8.74 20.44
N MET A 310 15.15 9.60 21.45
CA MET A 310 15.91 9.59 22.70
C MET A 310 15.66 8.32 23.53
N ASP A 311 14.46 7.76 23.47
CA ASP A 311 14.12 6.45 24.04
C ASP A 311 14.97 5.31 23.46
N GLY A 312 15.43 5.46 22.21
CA GLY A 312 16.40 4.56 21.60
C GLY A 312 17.83 4.86 22.02
N VAL A 313 18.20 6.14 22.05
CA VAL A 313 19.53 6.62 22.49
C VAL A 313 19.84 6.18 23.91
N ALA A 314 18.87 6.27 24.83
CA ALA A 314 19.02 5.89 26.23
C ALA A 314 19.41 4.42 26.42
N ALA A 315 19.03 3.55 25.47
CA ALA A 315 19.35 2.12 25.48
C ALA A 315 20.60 1.77 24.65
N ASN A 316 21.18 2.72 23.92
CA ASN A 316 22.32 2.50 23.05
C ASN A 316 23.65 2.70 23.80
N GLY A 317 24.48 1.64 23.86
CA GLY A 317 25.78 1.68 24.54
C GLY A 317 26.98 2.12 23.67
N THR A 318 26.76 2.53 22.43
CA THR A 318 27.78 2.66 21.38
C THR A 318 27.75 3.98 20.62
N LEU A 319 26.66 4.75 20.75
CA LEU A 319 26.47 6.05 20.11
C LEU A 319 27.43 7.06 20.73
N VAL A 320 28.25 7.70 19.89
CA VAL A 320 29.23 8.71 20.28
C VAL A 320 28.93 10.08 19.68
N GLU A 321 28.08 10.14 18.66
CA GLU A 321 27.69 11.37 17.98
C GLU A 321 26.16 11.40 17.79
N LEU A 322 25.53 12.47 18.28
CA LEU A 322 24.11 12.76 18.10
C LEU A 322 23.95 14.22 17.67
N GLN A 323 23.50 14.44 16.44
CA GLN A 323 23.26 15.78 15.88
C GLN A 323 21.77 15.97 15.61
N LEU A 324 21.08 16.72 16.48
CA LEU A 324 19.66 17.05 16.36
C LEU A 324 19.42 18.55 16.20
N SER A 325 20.45 19.32 15.84
CA SER A 325 20.40 20.78 15.80
C SER A 325 19.37 21.30 14.77
N HIS A 326 18.88 22.52 14.99
CA HIS A 326 17.91 23.20 14.09
C HIS A 326 16.61 22.40 13.87
N ASN A 327 16.14 21.71 14.90
CA ASN A 327 14.79 21.15 14.97
C ASN A 327 13.94 21.97 15.95
N PRO A 328 12.63 22.15 15.71
CA PRO A 328 11.72 22.88 16.59
C PRO A 328 11.35 22.03 17.82
N LEU A 329 12.21 22.03 18.84
CA LEU A 329 12.04 21.24 20.07
C LEU A 329 11.25 21.96 21.20
N GLU A 330 10.55 23.05 20.86
CA GLU A 330 9.73 23.83 21.81
C GLU A 330 8.49 23.07 22.30
#